data_AF-A0A834B3R0-F1
#
_entry.id   AF-A0A834B3R0-F1
#
_cell.length_a   1.000
_cell.length_b   1.000
_cell.length_c   1.000
_cell.angle_alpha   90.00
_cell.angle_beta   90.00
_cell.angle_gamma   90.00
#
_symmetry.space_group_name_H-M   'P 1'
#
loop_
_entity.id
_entity.type
_entity.pdbx_description
1 polymer ?
#
loop_
_entity_poly.entity_id
_entity_poly.type
_entity_poly.pdbx_seq_one_letter_code
_entity_poly.pdbx_strand_id
1 'polypeptide(L)'
;MVLPGRAMATFRLALIQLQVSSIKSDNLTRACGLIQKAATQGAKIVSLPECFNSPYGTNYFPEYAEKIPGESTQKLSEVAKECSIYLIGAYCRVGLGICYDLRFSELAQIYAERGCQLLVYPGAFNLTTGPAHWELLQRGRAVDNQVYVATASPARDDKASYVAWGHSTVVNPWGEVLAKAGTGETIVYADIDLKKLAEIRQQIPICNQKRSDLYAVEAKKP
;
A
#
# COMPACT_ATOMS: atom_id res chain seq x y z
N MET A 1 -3.36 -27.84 4.68
CA MET A 1 -4.54 -27.78 3.79
C MET A 1 -4.93 -26.32 3.61
N VAL A 2 -4.42 -25.67 2.57
CA VAL A 2 -4.77 -24.28 2.26
C VAL A 2 -6.10 -24.33 1.51
N LEU A 3 -7.15 -23.78 2.09
CA LEU A 3 -8.44 -23.66 1.41
C LEU A 3 -8.24 -22.76 0.18
N PRO A 4 -8.54 -23.22 -1.05
CA PRO A 4 -8.55 -22.35 -2.21
C PRO A 4 -9.82 -21.50 -2.13
N GLY A 5 -9.77 -20.43 -1.34
CA GLY A 5 -10.80 -19.41 -1.34
C GLY A 5 -10.83 -18.77 -2.72
N ARG A 6 -11.92 -18.98 -3.47
CA ARG A 6 -12.21 -18.24 -4.70
C ARG A 6 -12.10 -16.75 -4.36
N ALA A 7 -11.11 -16.04 -4.91
CA ALA A 7 -10.99 -14.60 -4.67
C ALA A 7 -12.32 -13.94 -5.02
N MET A 8 -12.86 -13.13 -4.10
CA MET A 8 -14.05 -12.34 -4.42
C MET A 8 -13.71 -11.41 -5.58
N ALA A 9 -14.64 -11.29 -6.54
CA ALA A 9 -14.45 -10.47 -7.73
C ALA A 9 -14.16 -9.01 -7.39
N THR A 10 -14.72 -8.51 -6.28
CA THR A 10 -14.57 -7.13 -5.83
C THR A 10 -14.40 -7.09 -4.32
N PHE A 11 -13.52 -6.21 -3.82
CA PHE A 11 -13.37 -5.95 -2.38
C PHE A 11 -13.03 -4.48 -2.12
N ARG A 12 -13.40 -3.97 -0.94
CA ARG A 12 -13.08 -2.60 -0.52
C ARG A 12 -11.72 -2.51 0.15
N LEU A 13 -10.88 -1.63 -0.37
CA LEU A 13 -9.59 -1.24 0.19
C LEU A 13 -9.73 0.10 0.93
N ALA A 14 -9.07 0.23 2.08
CA ALA A 14 -8.92 1.49 2.78
C ALA A 14 -7.44 1.82 3.03
N LEU A 15 -7.05 3.05 2.69
CA LEU A 15 -5.73 3.60 2.99
C LEU A 15 -5.88 4.65 4.08
N ILE A 16 -5.26 4.40 5.23
CA ILE A 16 -5.26 5.35 6.34
C ILE A 16 -4.10 6.32 6.12
N GLN A 17 -4.44 7.59 5.86
CA GLN A 17 -3.47 8.68 5.86
C GLN A 17 -3.44 9.29 7.26
N LEU A 18 -2.57 8.76 8.13
CA LEU A 18 -2.52 9.10 9.55
C LEU A 18 -1.66 10.34 9.81
N GLN A 19 -2.11 11.26 10.66
CA GLN A 19 -1.25 12.30 11.23
C GLN A 19 -0.33 11.65 12.27
N VAL A 20 0.98 11.61 12.03
CA VAL A 20 1.93 10.96 12.96
C VAL A 20 2.45 11.99 13.96
N SER A 21 2.38 11.68 15.25
CA SER A 21 2.94 12.46 16.35
C SER A 21 4.21 11.80 16.91
N SER A 22 4.89 12.47 17.84
CA SER A 22 6.01 11.87 18.59
C SER A 22 5.56 10.90 19.67
N ILE A 23 4.27 10.81 19.98
CA ILE A 23 3.77 9.94 21.05
C ILE A 23 3.28 8.64 20.42
N LYS A 24 4.07 7.57 20.55
CA LYS A 24 3.74 6.25 19.98
C LYS A 24 2.35 5.75 20.38
N SER A 25 1.99 5.84 21.65
CA SER A 25 0.70 5.36 22.15
C SER A 25 -0.49 6.12 21.56
N ASP A 26 -0.35 7.42 21.30
CA ASP A 26 -1.33 8.25 20.59
C ASP A 26 -1.49 7.78 19.13
N ASN A 27 -0.37 7.61 18.42
CA ASN A 27 -0.37 7.08 17.05
C ASN A 27 -1.08 5.72 16.97
N LEU A 28 -0.74 4.78 17.87
CA LEU A 28 -1.33 3.44 17.90
C LEU A 28 -2.84 3.48 18.19
N THR A 29 -3.26 4.32 19.14
CA THR A 29 -4.67 4.49 19.50
C THR A 29 -5.49 5.03 18.32
N ARG A 30 -5.01 6.10 17.67
CA ARG A 30 -5.70 6.68 16.52
C ARG A 30 -5.68 5.75 15.31
N ALA A 31 -4.57 5.06 15.06
CA ALA A 31 -4.48 4.05 14.01
C ALA A 31 -5.53 2.94 14.20
N CYS A 32 -5.65 2.38 15.40
CA CYS A 32 -6.65 1.35 15.70
C CYS A 32 -8.08 1.87 15.52
N GLY A 33 -8.38 3.09 15.97
CA GLY A 33 -9.69 3.72 15.78
C GLY A 33 -10.05 3.95 14.30
N LEU A 34 -9.08 4.37 13.48
CA LEU A 34 -9.27 4.52 12.03
C LEU A 34 -9.42 3.18 11.31
N ILE A 35 -8.72 2.13 11.77
CA ILE A 35 -8.90 0.76 11.28
C ILE A 35 -10.32 0.26 11.55
N GLN A 36 -10.82 0.43 12.78
CA GLN A 36 -12.19 0.08 13.14
C GLN A 36 -13.20 0.85 12.29
N LYS A 37 -12.99 2.16 12.11
CA LYS A 37 -13.83 2.99 11.24
C LYS A 37 -13.81 2.50 9.78
N ALA A 38 -12.66 2.10 9.25
CA ALA A 38 -12.57 1.54 7.92
C ALA A 38 -13.36 0.22 7.81
N ALA A 39 -13.24 -0.64 8.82
CA ALA A 39 -13.96 -1.92 8.87
C ALA A 39 -15.49 -1.71 8.90
N THR A 40 -16.01 -0.73 9.67
CA THR A 40 -17.45 -0.42 9.66
C THR A 40 -17.96 0.11 8.32
N GLN A 41 -17.08 0.72 7.51
CA GLN A 41 -17.37 1.12 6.12
C GLN A 41 -17.20 -0.02 5.11
N GLY A 42 -17.02 -1.26 5.59
CA GLY A 42 -16.92 -2.46 4.76
C GLY A 42 -15.54 -2.73 4.20
N ALA A 43 -14.50 -2.00 4.63
CA ALA A 43 -13.14 -2.27 4.21
C ALA A 43 -12.74 -3.70 4.59
N LYS A 44 -12.10 -4.37 3.63
CA LYS A 44 -11.67 -5.75 3.73
C LYS A 44 -10.15 -5.82 3.87
N ILE A 45 -9.44 -4.96 3.14
CA ILE A 45 -8.00 -4.71 3.31
C ILE A 45 -7.82 -3.28 3.81
N VAL A 46 -6.97 -3.10 4.83
CA VAL A 46 -6.58 -1.79 5.34
C VAL A 46 -5.06 -1.68 5.33
N SER A 47 -4.54 -0.55 4.84
CA SER A 47 -3.12 -0.20 4.92
C SER A 47 -2.91 1.03 5.79
N LEU A 48 -1.94 0.93 6.69
CA LEU A 48 -1.35 2.07 7.40
C LEU A 48 -0.18 2.64 6.58
N PRO A 49 0.27 3.86 6.88
CA PRO A 49 1.40 4.46 6.18
C PRO A 49 2.76 3.98 6.72
N GLU A 50 3.83 4.34 6.01
CA GLU A 50 5.20 4.17 6.51
C GLU A 50 5.42 4.94 7.81
N CYS A 51 6.17 4.34 8.75
CA CYS A 51 6.43 4.91 10.08
C CYS A 51 5.17 5.43 10.80
N PHE A 52 4.03 4.74 10.68
CA PHE A 52 2.78 5.20 11.29
C PHE A 52 2.83 5.35 12.82
N ASN A 53 3.73 4.64 13.49
CA ASN A 53 3.81 4.60 14.96
C ASN A 53 4.83 5.58 15.56
N SER A 54 5.65 6.26 14.74
CA SER A 54 6.74 7.13 15.22
C SER A 54 7.15 8.19 14.19
N PRO A 55 7.77 9.31 14.61
CA PRO A 55 8.35 10.26 13.67
C PRO A 55 9.35 9.62 12.71
N TYR A 56 9.36 10.08 11.46
CA TYR A 56 10.29 9.57 10.44
C TYR A 56 11.65 10.28 10.56
N GLY A 57 12.71 9.50 10.79
CA GLY A 57 14.09 10.01 10.86
C GLY A 57 15.05 9.00 11.46
N THR A 58 16.29 8.97 10.97
CA THR A 58 17.32 8.02 11.40
C THR A 58 17.69 8.14 12.87
N ASN A 59 17.54 9.34 13.44
CA ASN A 59 17.71 9.62 14.86
C ASN A 59 16.57 9.05 15.72
N TYR A 60 15.36 8.87 15.18
CA TYR A 60 14.22 8.31 15.91
C TYR A 60 14.18 6.78 15.86
N PHE A 61 14.66 6.16 14.79
CA PHE A 61 14.49 4.71 14.61
C PHE A 61 15.03 3.85 15.78
N PRO A 62 16.23 4.08 16.35
CA PRO A 62 16.71 3.26 17.45
C PRO A 62 15.86 3.36 18.72
N GLU A 63 15.26 4.52 18.97
CA GLU A 63 14.43 4.78 20.15
C GLU A 63 13.03 4.17 20.01
N TYR A 64 12.44 4.27 18.81
CA TYR A 64 11.07 3.80 18.57
C TYR A 64 11.00 2.35 18.06
N ALA A 65 12.14 1.74 17.74
CA ALA A 65 12.22 0.35 17.27
C ALA A 65 11.64 -0.64 18.28
N GLU A 66 11.02 -1.69 17.75
CA GLU A 66 10.45 -2.77 18.52
C GLU A 66 10.89 -4.12 17.94
N LYS A 67 10.90 -5.14 18.79
CA LYS A 67 10.88 -6.52 18.31
C LYS A 67 9.54 -6.82 17.65
N ILE A 68 9.51 -7.80 16.77
CA ILE A 68 8.27 -8.37 16.22
C ILE A 68 8.20 -9.82 16.72
N PRO A 69 7.22 -10.19 17.57
CA PRO A 69 6.13 -9.35 18.10
C PRO A 69 6.59 -8.32 19.15
N GLY A 70 5.82 -7.22 19.25
CA GLY A 70 6.02 -6.06 20.13
C GLY A 70 4.73 -5.26 20.29
N GLU A 71 4.74 -4.15 21.05
CA GLU A 71 3.55 -3.35 21.39
C GLU A 71 2.72 -2.99 20.13
N SER A 72 3.38 -2.45 19.11
CA SER A 72 2.72 -2.02 17.87
C SER A 72 2.08 -3.23 17.17
N THR A 73 2.82 -4.31 16.96
CA THR A 73 2.31 -5.48 16.22
C THR A 73 1.24 -6.26 16.99
N GLN A 74 1.27 -6.24 18.32
CA GLN A 74 0.23 -6.84 19.15
C GLN A 74 -1.09 -6.08 19.02
N LYS A 75 -1.09 -4.75 19.17
CA LYS A 75 -2.31 -3.93 18.95
C LYS A 75 -2.86 -4.07 17.54
N LEU A 76 -1.99 -4.11 16.52
CA LEU A 76 -2.40 -4.34 15.13
C LEU A 76 -3.03 -5.73 14.95
N SER A 77 -2.47 -6.77 15.57
CA SER A 77 -3.01 -8.13 15.53
C SER A 77 -4.39 -8.23 16.18
N GLU A 78 -4.57 -7.60 17.35
CA GLU A 78 -5.84 -7.54 18.08
C GLU A 78 -6.93 -6.85 17.26
N VAL A 79 -6.68 -5.64 16.77
CA VAL A 79 -7.69 -4.88 16.01
C VAL A 79 -8.05 -5.56 14.68
N ALA A 80 -7.07 -6.21 14.01
CA ALA A 80 -7.33 -6.98 12.80
C ALA A 80 -8.24 -8.18 13.07
N LYS A 81 -8.00 -8.89 14.18
CA LYS A 81 -8.84 -10.01 14.63
C LYS A 81 -10.25 -9.55 14.98
N GLU A 82 -10.39 -8.49 15.76
CA GLU A 82 -11.69 -7.92 16.17
C GLU A 82 -12.51 -7.49 14.95
N CYS A 83 -11.88 -6.82 13.99
CA CYS A 83 -12.55 -6.31 12.80
C CYS A 83 -12.74 -7.37 11.70
N SER A 84 -12.14 -8.56 11.82
CA SER A 84 -12.13 -9.60 10.78
C SER A 84 -11.69 -9.06 9.40
N ILE A 85 -10.64 -8.23 9.42
CA ILE A 85 -10.04 -7.64 8.21
C ILE A 85 -8.63 -8.17 8.02
N TYR A 86 -8.07 -7.91 6.85
CA TYR A 86 -6.64 -8.02 6.68
C TYR A 86 -5.97 -6.66 6.84
N LEU A 87 -5.05 -6.58 7.81
CA LEU A 87 -4.21 -5.43 8.07
C LEU A 87 -2.84 -5.72 7.44
N ILE A 88 -2.76 -5.38 6.16
CA ILE A 88 -1.79 -5.89 5.18
C ILE A 88 -1.61 -7.43 5.25
N GLY A 89 -2.74 -8.12 5.07
CA GLY A 89 -2.87 -9.44 4.43
C GLY A 89 -3.96 -9.32 3.33
N ALA A 90 -4.30 -10.36 2.55
CA ALA A 90 -5.03 -10.11 1.30
C ALA A 90 -6.05 -11.18 0.83
N TYR A 91 -7.03 -10.72 0.03
CA TYR A 91 -8.05 -11.54 -0.68
C TYR A 91 -7.64 -11.93 -2.10
N CYS A 92 -6.69 -11.19 -2.67
CA CYS A 92 -5.94 -11.55 -3.87
C CYS A 92 -4.46 -11.66 -3.49
N ARG A 93 -3.59 -12.01 -4.44
CA ARG A 93 -2.16 -11.95 -4.16
C ARG A 93 -1.71 -10.48 -4.16
N VAL A 94 -1.22 -10.02 -3.01
CA VAL A 94 -0.73 -8.66 -2.80
C VAL A 94 0.79 -8.65 -2.75
N GLY A 95 1.41 -7.78 -3.54
CA GLY A 95 2.83 -7.47 -3.45
C GLY A 95 3.07 -6.28 -2.51
N LEU A 96 4.16 -6.30 -1.76
CA LEU A 96 4.48 -5.27 -0.77
C LEU A 96 5.82 -4.60 -1.10
N GLY A 97 5.85 -3.28 -1.10
CA GLY A 97 7.09 -2.51 -1.09
C GLY A 97 6.96 -1.36 -0.10
N ILE A 98 8.06 -0.76 0.33
CA ILE A 98 8.03 0.39 1.23
C ILE A 98 8.68 1.57 0.53
N CYS A 99 7.92 2.65 0.39
CA CYS A 99 8.36 3.97 -0.06
C CYS A 99 9.30 3.97 -1.26
N TYR A 100 10.62 3.97 -1.01
CA TYR A 100 11.67 4.06 -2.02
C TYR A 100 11.66 2.86 -3.01
N ASP A 101 11.12 1.71 -2.58
CA ASP A 101 10.88 0.54 -3.44
C ASP A 101 10.04 0.85 -4.68
N LEU A 102 9.15 1.86 -4.60
CA LEU A 102 8.33 2.30 -5.74
C LEU A 102 9.20 2.80 -6.92
N ARG A 103 10.48 3.15 -6.69
CA ARG A 103 11.41 3.59 -7.72
C ARG A 103 12.01 2.45 -8.55
N PHE A 104 11.98 1.21 -8.06
CA PHE A 104 12.55 0.05 -8.75
C PHE A 104 11.44 -0.72 -9.46
N SER A 105 11.46 -0.74 -10.78
CA SER A 105 10.37 -1.33 -11.57
C SER A 105 10.40 -2.85 -11.52
N GLU A 106 11.59 -3.44 -11.39
CA GLU A 106 11.85 -4.87 -11.35
C GLU A 106 11.12 -5.55 -10.19
N LEU A 107 11.00 -4.87 -9.04
CA LEU A 107 10.25 -5.38 -7.90
C LEU A 107 8.76 -5.58 -8.24
N ALA A 108 8.14 -4.61 -8.89
CA ALA A 108 6.74 -4.73 -9.34
C ALA A 108 6.57 -5.78 -10.44
N GLN A 109 7.53 -5.88 -11.35
CA GLN A 109 7.54 -6.91 -12.39
C GLN A 109 7.59 -8.32 -11.79
N ILE A 110 8.47 -8.54 -10.81
CA ILE A 110 8.55 -9.81 -10.08
C ILE A 110 7.24 -10.12 -9.35
N TYR A 111 6.61 -9.11 -8.72
CA TYR A 111 5.31 -9.32 -8.08
C TYR A 111 4.21 -9.70 -9.07
N ALA A 112 4.16 -9.03 -10.23
CA ALA A 112 3.19 -9.34 -11.28
C ALA A 112 3.40 -10.76 -11.85
N GLU A 113 4.64 -11.16 -12.09
CA GLU A 113 5.00 -12.51 -12.54
C GLU A 113 4.66 -13.58 -11.49
N ARG A 114 4.74 -13.24 -10.20
CA ARG A 114 4.27 -14.09 -9.10
C ARG A 114 2.75 -14.11 -8.95
N GLY A 115 2.01 -13.40 -9.81
CA GLY A 115 0.55 -13.38 -9.85
C GLY A 115 -0.10 -12.33 -8.97
N CYS A 116 0.64 -11.31 -8.51
CA CYS A 116 0.04 -10.22 -7.75
C CYS A 116 -0.93 -9.41 -8.63
N GLN A 117 -2.03 -8.98 -8.00
CA GLN A 117 -3.09 -8.21 -8.65
C GLN A 117 -3.24 -6.82 -8.01
N LEU A 118 -2.73 -6.65 -6.80
CA LEU A 118 -2.63 -5.39 -6.09
C LEU A 118 -1.21 -5.26 -5.51
N LEU A 119 -0.58 -4.11 -5.68
CA LEU A 119 0.67 -3.76 -5.02
C LEU A 119 0.39 -2.65 -4.01
N VAL A 120 0.83 -2.84 -2.76
CA VAL A 120 0.65 -1.83 -1.71
C VAL A 120 2.02 -1.30 -1.30
N TYR A 121 2.13 0.03 -1.31
CA TYR A 121 3.34 0.76 -0.96
C TYR A 121 3.04 1.78 0.15
N PRO A 122 3.12 1.40 1.43
CA PRO A 122 3.23 2.37 2.51
C PRO A 122 4.47 3.24 2.26
N GLY A 123 4.34 4.57 2.27
CA GLY A 123 5.46 5.44 1.98
C GLY A 123 5.21 6.92 2.21
N ALA A 124 6.26 7.62 2.63
CA ALA A 124 6.29 9.07 2.76
C ALA A 124 7.28 9.67 1.75
N PHE A 125 6.79 10.23 0.64
CA PHE A 125 7.60 11.12 -0.21
C PHE A 125 7.61 12.54 0.40
N ASN A 126 8.59 13.37 0.03
CA ASN A 126 8.70 14.75 0.54
C ASN A 126 8.14 15.78 -0.45
N LEU A 127 8.15 17.06 -0.07
CA LEU A 127 7.64 18.17 -0.89
C LEU A 127 8.37 18.38 -2.23
N THR A 128 9.59 17.86 -2.39
CA THR A 128 10.33 17.94 -3.67
C THR A 128 9.99 16.77 -4.58
N THR A 129 10.04 15.55 -4.04
CA THR A 129 9.85 14.31 -4.80
C THR A 129 8.39 13.96 -5.01
N GLY A 130 7.50 14.41 -4.12
CA GLY A 130 6.06 14.19 -4.17
C GLY A 130 5.43 14.71 -5.46
N PRO A 131 5.49 16.02 -5.75
CA PRO A 131 4.94 16.60 -6.97
C PRO A 131 5.51 15.99 -8.25
N ALA A 132 6.81 15.69 -8.26
CA ALA A 132 7.51 15.22 -9.45
C ALA A 132 7.28 13.72 -9.73
N HIS A 133 7.24 12.88 -8.69
CA HIS A 133 7.40 11.44 -8.85
C HIS A 133 6.28 10.60 -8.23
N TRP A 134 5.56 11.09 -7.22
CA TRP A 134 4.65 10.22 -6.46
C TRP A 134 3.54 9.63 -7.32
N GLU A 135 2.85 10.47 -8.10
CA GLU A 135 1.78 10.02 -9.00
C GLU A 135 2.33 9.33 -10.26
N LEU A 136 3.44 9.82 -10.80
CA LEU A 136 4.09 9.23 -11.95
C LEU A 136 4.49 7.76 -11.71
N LEU A 137 5.20 7.50 -10.60
CA LEU A 137 5.74 6.19 -10.31
C LEU A 137 4.63 5.17 -10.05
N GLN A 138 3.63 5.50 -9.24
CA GLN A 138 2.51 4.59 -8.98
C GLN A 138 1.73 4.24 -10.25
N ARG A 139 1.49 5.22 -11.14
CA ARG A 139 0.81 5.00 -12.41
C ARG A 139 1.65 4.12 -13.33
N GLY A 140 2.96 4.36 -13.39
CA GLY A 140 3.90 3.50 -14.11
C GLY A 140 3.87 2.06 -13.61
N ARG A 141 3.95 1.83 -12.28
CA ARG A 141 3.85 0.48 -11.71
C ARG A 141 2.52 -0.20 -12.04
N ALA A 142 1.41 0.54 -12.04
CA ALA A 142 0.10 0.00 -12.31
C ALA A 142 -0.07 -0.42 -13.77
N VAL A 143 0.27 0.48 -14.71
CA VAL A 143 0.05 0.26 -16.15
C VAL A 143 1.03 -0.76 -16.74
N ASP A 144 2.32 -0.69 -16.37
CA ASP A 144 3.36 -1.56 -16.95
C ASP A 144 3.18 -3.03 -16.54
N ASN A 145 2.51 -3.26 -15.41
CA ASN A 145 2.32 -4.60 -14.84
C ASN A 145 0.85 -5.06 -14.84
N GLN A 146 -0.07 -4.21 -15.31
CA GLN A 146 -1.51 -4.43 -15.28
C GLN A 146 -1.99 -4.94 -13.92
N VAL A 147 -1.72 -4.15 -12.88
CA VAL A 147 -2.10 -4.39 -11.48
C VAL A 147 -2.70 -3.13 -10.87
N TYR A 148 -3.50 -3.29 -9.82
CA TYR A 148 -3.82 -2.16 -8.95
C TYR A 148 -2.56 -1.75 -8.16
N VAL A 149 -2.41 -0.45 -7.92
CA VAL A 149 -1.36 0.08 -7.04
C VAL A 149 -2.01 0.97 -5.99
N ALA A 150 -1.65 0.79 -4.73
CA ALA A 150 -2.13 1.59 -3.62
C ALA A 150 -0.98 2.11 -2.78
N THR A 151 -1.00 3.39 -2.45
CA THR A 151 0.04 4.04 -1.65
C THR A 151 -0.56 4.69 -0.41
N ALA A 152 -0.11 4.27 0.78
CA ALA A 152 -0.56 4.85 2.05
C ALA A 152 0.55 5.75 2.61
N SER A 153 0.28 7.05 2.70
CA SER A 153 1.23 8.06 3.17
C SER A 153 0.77 8.67 4.49
N PRO A 154 1.66 9.10 5.40
CA PRO A 154 1.27 9.93 6.51
C PRO A 154 0.63 11.24 6.03
N ALA A 155 -0.23 11.83 6.85
CA ALA A 155 -0.67 13.20 6.63
C ALA A 155 0.51 14.16 6.79
N ARG A 156 0.42 15.31 6.12
CA ARG A 156 1.48 16.32 6.14
C ARG A 156 1.54 17.00 7.51
N ASP A 157 2.73 17.02 8.09
CA ASP A 157 3.09 17.88 9.21
C ASP A 157 4.20 18.83 8.78
N ASP A 158 3.88 20.12 8.62
CA ASP A 158 4.86 21.15 8.23
C ASP A 158 5.88 21.46 9.35
N LYS A 159 5.67 20.94 10.57
CA LYS A 159 6.59 21.08 11.71
C LYS A 159 7.50 19.86 11.89
N ALA A 160 7.23 18.76 11.20
CA ALA A 160 8.06 17.57 11.28
C ALA A 160 9.42 17.77 10.58
N SER A 161 10.45 17.07 11.05
CA SER A 161 11.78 17.09 10.40
C SER A 161 11.75 16.53 8.97
N TYR A 162 10.81 15.62 8.69
CA TYR A 162 10.51 15.13 7.34
C TYR A 162 9.06 15.49 7.00
N VAL A 163 8.88 16.48 6.12
CA VAL A 163 7.54 16.93 5.71
C VAL A 163 6.99 16.02 4.62
N ALA A 164 6.06 15.14 5.00
CA ALA A 164 5.42 14.20 4.09
C ALA A 164 4.56 14.91 3.03
N TRP A 165 4.59 14.39 1.81
CA TRP A 165 3.78 14.85 0.71
C TRP A 165 2.29 14.61 0.98
N GLY A 166 1.94 13.48 1.59
CA GLY A 166 0.56 13.00 1.75
C GLY A 166 0.06 12.34 0.47
N HIS A 167 -1.16 12.66 0.05
CA HIS A 167 -1.74 12.20 -1.21
C HIS A 167 -1.74 10.67 -1.36
N SER A 168 -2.15 9.94 -0.31
CA SER A 168 -2.45 8.50 -0.41
C SER A 168 -3.37 8.24 -1.60
N THR A 169 -3.03 7.28 -2.46
CA THR A 169 -3.68 7.14 -3.78
C THR A 169 -3.92 5.67 -4.13
N VAL A 170 -4.99 5.38 -4.86
CA VAL A 170 -5.27 4.09 -5.50
C VAL A 170 -5.33 4.28 -7.02
N VAL A 171 -4.59 3.46 -7.75
CA VAL A 171 -4.51 3.46 -9.22
C VAL A 171 -4.96 2.11 -9.76
N ASN A 172 -5.73 2.11 -10.84
CA ASN A 172 -6.18 0.89 -11.50
C ASN A 172 -5.15 0.34 -12.52
N PRO A 173 -5.35 -0.88 -13.05
CA PRO A 173 -4.45 -1.49 -14.04
C PRO A 173 -4.33 -0.74 -15.38
N TRP A 174 -5.18 0.27 -15.63
CA TRP A 174 -5.11 1.16 -16.80
C TRP A 174 -4.27 2.42 -16.53
N GLY A 175 -3.76 2.57 -15.31
CA GLY A 175 -3.04 3.77 -14.87
C GLY A 175 -3.94 4.94 -14.51
N GLU A 176 -5.23 4.74 -14.29
CA GLU A 176 -6.17 5.77 -13.85
C GLU A 176 -6.21 5.85 -12.32
N VAL A 177 -6.17 7.07 -11.79
CA VAL A 177 -6.31 7.32 -10.36
C VAL A 177 -7.78 7.18 -9.97
N LEU A 178 -8.09 6.19 -9.13
CA LEU A 178 -9.46 5.93 -8.65
C LEU A 178 -9.84 6.76 -7.43
N ALA A 179 -8.88 6.95 -6.52
CA ALA A 179 -9.08 7.73 -5.31
C ALA A 179 -7.74 8.32 -4.88
N LYS A 180 -7.76 9.57 -4.38
CA LYS A 180 -6.56 10.30 -3.95
C LYS A 180 -6.90 11.23 -2.79
N ALA A 181 -6.10 11.17 -1.73
CA ALA A 181 -6.19 12.10 -0.61
C ALA A 181 -5.61 13.48 -0.97
N GLY A 182 -5.98 14.48 -0.16
CA GLY A 182 -5.20 15.70 -0.02
C GLY A 182 -4.00 15.50 0.91
N THR A 183 -3.68 16.52 1.69
CA THR A 183 -2.54 16.52 2.62
C THR A 183 -2.93 16.15 4.06
N GLY A 184 -4.18 16.37 4.47
CA GLY A 184 -4.65 16.14 5.84
C GLY A 184 -4.96 14.68 6.18
N GLU A 185 -5.20 14.40 7.45
CA GLU A 185 -5.60 13.08 7.95
C GLU A 185 -6.93 12.64 7.35
N THR A 186 -6.97 11.44 6.78
CA THR A 186 -8.19 10.89 6.17
C THR A 186 -8.10 9.38 5.95
N ILE A 187 -9.22 8.76 5.58
CA ILE A 187 -9.26 7.39 5.07
C ILE A 187 -9.68 7.46 3.60
N VAL A 188 -8.82 6.97 2.71
CA VAL A 188 -9.13 6.83 1.28
C VAL A 188 -9.74 5.46 1.05
N TYR A 189 -10.96 5.40 0.50
CA TYR A 189 -11.63 4.16 0.13
C TYR A 189 -11.61 3.95 -1.38
N ALA A 190 -11.40 2.72 -1.82
CA ALA A 190 -11.57 2.32 -3.22
C ALA A 190 -12.09 0.88 -3.29
N ASP A 191 -12.99 0.62 -4.23
CA ASP A 191 -13.47 -0.73 -4.52
C ASP A 191 -12.61 -1.33 -5.66
N ILE A 192 -11.89 -2.41 -5.33
CA ILE A 192 -10.94 -3.08 -6.22
C ILE A 192 -11.68 -4.16 -6.99
N ASP A 193 -11.76 -4.04 -8.32
CA ASP A 193 -12.47 -4.97 -9.20
C ASP A 193 -11.50 -5.85 -10.01
N LEU A 194 -11.39 -7.12 -9.61
CA LEU A 194 -10.52 -8.09 -10.25
C LEU A 194 -11.06 -8.56 -11.61
N LYS A 195 -12.37 -8.38 -11.90
CA LYS A 195 -12.90 -8.63 -13.25
C LYS A 195 -12.40 -7.57 -14.21
N LYS A 196 -12.44 -6.29 -13.81
CA LYS A 196 -11.90 -5.18 -14.61
C LYS A 196 -10.41 -5.37 -14.91
N LEU A 197 -9.63 -5.84 -13.92
CA LEU A 197 -8.23 -6.20 -14.13
C LEU A 197 -8.08 -7.31 -15.19
N ALA A 198 -8.89 -8.37 -15.09
CA ALA A 198 -8.85 -9.47 -16.05
C ALA A 198 -9.21 -9.01 -17.47
N GLU A 199 -10.22 -8.15 -17.62
CA GLU A 199 -10.61 -7.53 -18.90
C GLU A 199 -9.46 -6.72 -19.51
N ILE A 200 -8.80 -5.86 -18.71
CA ILE A 200 -7.67 -5.04 -19.17
C ILE A 200 -6.52 -5.93 -19.69
N ARG A 201 -6.20 -7.01 -18.96
CA ARG A 201 -5.18 -7.98 -19.37
C ARG A 201 -5.54 -8.74 -20.66
N GLN A 202 -6.82 -8.91 -20.96
CA GLN A 202 -7.28 -9.52 -22.21
C GLN A 202 -7.23 -8.52 -23.37
N GLN A 203 -7.62 -7.26 -23.13
CA GLN A 203 -7.67 -6.22 -24.17
C GLN A 203 -6.26 -5.82 -24.65
N ILE A 204 -5.30 -5.69 -23.73
CA ILE A 204 -3.90 -5.40 -24.06
C ILE A 204 -3.01 -6.43 -23.35
N PRO A 205 -2.72 -7.59 -23.95
CA PRO A 205 -2.07 -8.72 -23.27
C PRO A 205 -0.54 -8.60 -23.18
N ILE A 206 -0.03 -7.49 -22.61
CA ILE A 206 1.41 -7.18 -22.56
C ILE A 206 2.24 -8.26 -21.87
N CYS A 207 1.68 -8.93 -20.85
CA CYS A 207 2.39 -9.99 -20.12
C CYS A 207 2.74 -11.20 -21.00
N ASN A 208 1.95 -11.47 -22.04
CA ASN A 208 2.17 -12.57 -22.98
C ASN A 208 2.99 -12.14 -24.21
N GLN A 209 3.31 -10.84 -24.32
CA GLN A 209 4.02 -10.25 -25.44
C GLN A 209 5.45 -9.84 -25.07
N LYS A 210 5.90 -10.11 -23.83
CA LYS A 210 7.29 -9.94 -23.43
C LYS A 210 8.21 -10.77 -24.34
N ARG A 211 9.35 -10.17 -24.73
CA ARG A 211 10.37 -10.82 -25.57
C ARG A 211 11.33 -11.62 -24.70
N SER A 212 10.86 -12.76 -24.17
CA SER A 212 11.63 -13.64 -23.30
C SER A 212 12.85 -14.28 -23.97
N ASP A 213 12.93 -14.21 -25.30
CA ASP A 213 14.12 -14.56 -26.10
C ASP A 213 15.23 -13.50 -26.01
N LEU A 214 14.90 -12.25 -25.63
CA LEU A 214 15.85 -11.13 -25.56
C LEU A 214 16.20 -10.73 -24.13
N TYR A 215 15.22 -10.79 -23.22
CA TYR A 215 15.41 -10.35 -21.84
C TYR A 215 14.58 -11.17 -20.86
N ALA A 216 15.02 -11.16 -19.60
CA ALA A 216 14.29 -11.69 -18.47
C ALA A 216 14.50 -10.80 -17.23
N VAL A 217 13.50 -10.74 -16.36
CA VAL A 217 13.66 -10.20 -15.01
C VAL A 217 13.78 -11.38 -14.05
N GLU A 218 14.94 -11.55 -13.45
CA GLU A 218 15.22 -12.72 -12.61
C GLU A 218 15.18 -12.36 -11.12
N ALA A 219 14.30 -13.03 -10.38
CA ALA A 219 14.34 -13.03 -8.93
C ALA A 219 15.30 -14.12 -8.44
N LYS A 220 16.35 -13.74 -7.72
CA LYS A 220 17.23 -14.70 -7.06
C LYS A 220 16.47 -15.38 -5.91
N LYS A 221 16.57 -16.71 -5.82
CA LYS A 221 16.06 -17.44 -4.65
C LYS A 221 16.95 -17.09 -3.43
N PRO A 222 16.36 -16.81 -2.27
CA PRO A 222 17.13 -16.62 -1.04
C PRO A 222 17.85 -17.91 -0.63
#